data_AF-A0A9D5B1X9-F1
#
_entry.id   AF-A0A9D5B1X9-F1
#
_cell.length_a   1.000
_cell.length_b   1.000
_cell.length_c   1.000
_cell.angle_alpha   90.00
_cell.angle_beta   90.00
_cell.angle_gamma   90.00
#
_symmetry.space_group_name_H-M   'P 1'
#
loop_
_entity.id
_entity.type
_entity.pdbx_description
1 polymer ?
#
loop_
_entity_poly.entity_id
_entity_poly.type
_entity_poly.pdbx_seq_one_letter_code
_entity_poly.pdbx_strand_id
1 'polypeptide(L)'
;MASKALPKQCIRFGTTSAKYASRKNVGVRMPDDAICQAILKEMTAPLICTSIKFLNEDEWMIDPVMIADTYGPEGLDFVVDGGVRLAQSSTVVDMTKLPPRVLREGKGTISNWMVLEEDQETDVEEDLIPAAI
;
A
#
# COMPACT_ATOMS: atom_id res chain seq x y z
N MET A 1 -14.16 3.20 5.70
CA MET A 1 -13.12 2.36 6.34
C MET A 1 -12.11 1.98 5.27
N ALA A 2 -10.90 2.55 5.31
CA ALA A 2 -9.80 2.00 4.53
C ALA A 2 -9.46 0.64 5.15
N SER A 3 -9.84 -0.46 4.48
CA SER A 3 -9.63 -1.81 5.00
C SER A 3 -8.13 -2.05 5.24
N LYS A 4 -7.79 -2.67 6.39
CA LYS A 4 -6.44 -3.17 6.73
C LYS A 4 -5.89 -4.12 5.64
N ALA A 5 -6.76 -4.71 4.81
CA ALA A 5 -6.34 -5.48 3.65
C ALA A 5 -5.89 -4.55 2.51
N LEU A 6 -4.58 -4.51 2.28
CA LEU A 6 -3.99 -3.98 1.06
C LEU A 6 -4.54 -4.78 -0.14
N PRO A 7 -4.78 -4.13 -1.30
CA PRO A 7 -5.22 -4.85 -2.49
C PRO A 7 -4.23 -5.98 -2.81
N LYS A 8 -4.77 -7.15 -3.17
CA LYS A 8 -3.96 -8.24 -3.72
C LYS A 8 -3.23 -7.71 -4.95
N GLN A 9 -1.95 -8.05 -5.08
CA GLN A 9 -1.10 -7.59 -6.17
C GLN A 9 -1.80 -7.84 -7.51
N CYS A 10 -1.95 -6.79 -8.32
CA CYS A 10 -2.52 -6.90 -9.65
C CYS A 10 -1.47 -7.51 -10.58
N ILE A 11 -1.38 -8.84 -10.56
CA ILE A 11 -0.38 -9.61 -11.31
C ILE A 11 -0.79 -9.93 -12.76
N ARG A 12 -1.97 -9.47 -13.23
CA ARG A 12 -2.47 -9.85 -14.55
C ARG A 12 -3.09 -8.65 -15.27
N PHE A 13 -2.45 -8.20 -16.34
CA PHE A 13 -3.01 -7.24 -17.29
C PHE A 13 -3.66 -8.01 -18.46
N GLY A 14 -4.98 -7.86 -18.63
CA GLY A 14 -5.73 -8.46 -19.73
C GLY A 14 -6.46 -9.77 -19.41
N THR A 15 -7.74 -9.79 -19.77
CA THR A 15 -8.72 -10.91 -19.84
C THR A 15 -9.54 -11.33 -18.63
N THR A 16 -9.37 -10.76 -17.44
CA THR A 16 -10.41 -10.86 -16.41
C THR A 16 -10.66 -9.50 -15.78
N SER A 17 -11.95 -9.15 -15.64
CA SER A 17 -12.40 -7.92 -15.00
C SER A 17 -11.83 -7.87 -13.58
N ALA A 18 -10.68 -7.21 -13.41
CA ALA A 18 -10.13 -6.91 -12.11
C ALA A 18 -11.11 -5.94 -11.46
N LYS A 19 -12.03 -6.47 -10.64
CA LYS A 19 -12.93 -5.66 -9.83
C LYS A 19 -12.08 -4.94 -8.80
N TYR A 20 -11.62 -3.74 -9.14
CA TYR A 20 -11.12 -2.80 -8.15
C TYR A 20 -12.23 -2.62 -7.12
N ALA A 21 -11.94 -2.94 -5.85
CA ALA A 21 -12.88 -2.65 -4.79
C ALA A 21 -13.17 -1.15 -4.84
N SER A 22 -14.44 -0.77 -5.00
CA SER A 22 -14.85 0.63 -4.93
C SER A 22 -14.46 1.17 -3.56
N ARG A 23 -13.45 2.05 -3.54
CA ARG A 23 -12.96 2.71 -2.33
C ARG A 23 -13.27 4.19 -2.45
N LYS A 24 -13.87 4.75 -1.39
CA LYS A 24 -14.15 6.19 -1.28
C LYS A 24 -12.90 7.03 -1.04
N ASN A 25 -11.84 6.39 -0.53
CA ASN A 25 -10.60 7.04 -0.12
C ASN A 25 -9.43 6.52 -0.98
N VAL A 26 -8.48 7.40 -1.29
CA VAL A 26 -7.26 7.10 -2.04
C VAL A 26 -6.03 7.41 -1.19
N GLY A 27 -5.01 6.57 -1.29
CA GLY A 27 -3.69 6.85 -0.70
C GLY A 27 -2.84 7.64 -1.69
N VAL A 28 -2.22 8.73 -1.23
CA VAL A 28 -1.32 9.56 -2.03
C VAL A 28 0.05 9.59 -1.37
N ARG A 29 1.12 9.55 -2.17
CA ARG A 29 2.51 9.61 -1.71
C ARG A 29 3.32 10.53 -2.62
N MET A 30 4.20 11.34 -2.02
CA MET A 30 5.27 12.06 -2.72
C MET A 30 6.61 11.36 -2.45
N PRO A 31 7.17 10.61 -3.42
CA PRO A 31 8.44 9.92 -3.22
C PRO A 31 9.64 10.88 -3.27
N ASP A 32 10.50 10.76 -2.26
CA ASP A 32 11.83 11.39 -2.25
C ASP A 32 12.86 10.44 -2.88
N ASP A 33 12.73 10.24 -4.19
CA ASP A 33 13.63 9.42 -5.00
C ASP A 33 13.86 10.09 -6.36
N ALA A 34 15.13 10.26 -6.76
CA ALA A 34 15.49 11.00 -7.96
C ALA A 34 14.95 10.36 -9.25
N ILE A 35 14.89 9.03 -9.32
CA ILE A 35 14.38 8.31 -10.49
C ILE A 35 12.87 8.48 -10.56
N CYS A 36 12.16 8.26 -9.44
CA CYS A 36 10.71 8.48 -9.39
C CYS A 36 10.34 9.93 -9.74
N GLN A 37 11.07 10.92 -9.20
CA GLN A 37 10.82 12.33 -9.50
C GLN A 37 11.10 12.68 -10.96
N ALA A 38 12.14 12.11 -11.57
CA ALA A 38 12.42 12.31 -12.99
C ALA A 38 11.29 11.75 -13.87
N ILE A 39 10.79 10.55 -13.57
CA ILE A 39 9.66 9.94 -14.28
C ILE A 39 8.40 10.80 -14.11
N LEU A 40 8.07 11.19 -12.87
CA LEU A 40 6.87 11.98 -12.58
C LEU A 40 6.88 13.36 -13.25
N LYS A 41 8.05 13.98 -13.48
CA LYS A 41 8.17 15.27 -14.19
C LYS A 41 7.76 15.21 -15.66
N GLU A 42 7.97 14.06 -16.30
CA GLU A 42 7.60 13.84 -17.70
C GLU A 42 6.14 13.38 -17.86
N MET A 43 5.48 13.01 -16.75
CA MET A 43 4.08 12.56 -16.76
C MET A 43 3.12 13.74 -16.59
N THR A 44 2.04 13.74 -17.38
CA THR A 44 0.93 14.72 -17.24
C THR A 44 -0.16 14.26 -16.27
N ALA A 45 0.02 13.11 -15.62
CA ALA A 45 -0.94 12.48 -14.73
C ALA A 45 -0.24 11.74 -13.57
N PRO A 46 -0.94 11.47 -12.45
CA PRO A 46 -0.38 10.70 -11.34
C PRO A 46 -0.01 9.27 -11.74
N LEU A 47 1.06 8.75 -11.13
CA LEU A 47 1.44 7.35 -11.27
C LEU A 47 0.71 6.49 -10.24
N ILE A 48 -0.02 5.47 -10.71
CA ILE A 48 -0.59 4.43 -9.85
C ILE A 48 0.48 3.37 -9.63
N CYS A 49 0.84 3.12 -8.38
CA CYS A 49 1.85 2.13 -8.03
C CYS A 49 1.43 1.31 -6.80
N THR A 50 2.00 0.10 -6.70
CA THR A 50 2.00 -0.71 -5.48
C THR A 50 3.41 -1.21 -5.22
N SER A 51 3.73 -1.47 -3.96
CA SER A 51 4.93 -2.21 -3.61
C SER A 51 4.83 -3.67 -4.09
N ILE A 52 5.97 -4.27 -4.44
CA ILE A 52 6.09 -5.63 -4.98
C ILE A 52 6.59 -6.56 -3.88
N LYS A 53 5.77 -7.54 -3.46
CA LYS A 53 6.17 -8.59 -2.54
C LYS A 53 6.52 -9.87 -3.29
N PHE A 54 7.26 -10.75 -2.65
CA PHE A 54 7.30 -12.15 -3.08
C PHE A 54 5.91 -12.79 -2.97
N LEU A 55 5.61 -13.74 -3.84
CA LEU A 55 4.28 -14.39 -3.88
C LEU A 55 3.98 -15.22 -2.62
N ASN A 56 5.02 -15.78 -2.01
CA ASN A 56 4.91 -16.74 -0.90
C ASN A 56 5.49 -16.22 0.42
N GLU A 57 6.02 -14.99 0.43
CA GLU A 57 6.72 -14.42 1.57
C GLU A 57 6.27 -12.99 1.78
N ASP A 58 6.27 -12.53 3.03
CA ASP A 58 5.94 -11.14 3.37
C ASP A 58 7.09 -10.16 3.10
N GLU A 59 8.13 -10.62 2.40
CA GLU A 59 9.32 -9.86 2.04
C GLU A 59 9.13 -9.07 0.74
N TRP A 60 9.83 -7.94 0.65
CA TRP A 60 9.83 -7.10 -0.53
C TRP A 60 10.82 -7.62 -1.57
N MET A 61 10.39 -7.69 -2.82
CA MET A 61 11.30 -7.96 -3.93
C MET A 61 12.02 -6.67 -4.30
N ILE A 62 13.34 -6.62 -4.06
CA ILE A 62 14.16 -5.41 -4.22
C ILE A 62 15.24 -5.52 -5.31
N ASP A 63 15.45 -6.73 -5.84
CA ASP A 63 16.39 -6.98 -6.92
C ASP A 63 15.69 -6.81 -8.29
N PRO A 64 16.14 -5.87 -9.13
CA PRO A 64 15.52 -5.60 -10.44
C PRO A 64 15.61 -6.80 -11.39
N VAL A 65 16.63 -7.64 -11.29
CA VAL A 65 16.78 -8.86 -12.11
C VAL A 65 15.70 -9.87 -11.72
N MET A 66 15.52 -10.09 -10.41
CA MET A 66 14.46 -10.97 -9.90
C MET A 66 13.06 -10.47 -10.26
N ILE A 67 12.82 -9.15 -10.24
CA ILE A 67 11.56 -8.54 -10.66
C ILE A 67 11.31 -8.81 -12.15
N ALA A 68 12.32 -8.61 -13.00
CA ALA A 68 12.23 -8.85 -14.43
C ALA A 68 11.93 -10.32 -14.74
N ASP A 69 12.64 -11.25 -14.10
CA ASP A 69 12.46 -12.69 -14.31
C ASP A 69 11.09 -13.17 -13.82
N THR A 70 10.60 -12.63 -12.69
CA THR A 70 9.32 -13.05 -12.11
C THR A 70 8.12 -12.51 -12.89
N TYR A 71 8.13 -11.22 -13.24
CA TYR A 71 6.98 -10.54 -13.82
C TYR A 71 7.06 -10.35 -15.34
N GLY A 72 8.22 -10.58 -15.95
CA GLY A 72 8.37 -10.60 -17.41
C GLY A 72 7.35 -11.51 -18.10
N PRO A 73 7.17 -12.77 -17.66
CA PRO A 73 6.14 -13.66 -18.19
C PRO A 73 4.70 -13.19 -17.95
N GLU A 74 4.48 -12.35 -16.95
CA GLU A 74 3.15 -11.82 -16.55
C GLU A 74 2.79 -10.50 -17.25
N GLY A 75 3.63 -10.03 -18.19
CA GLY A 75 3.37 -8.84 -19.00
C GLY A 75 4.03 -7.56 -18.47
N LEU A 76 5.14 -7.66 -17.75
CA LEU A 76 5.97 -6.50 -17.41
C LEU A 76 6.66 -5.94 -18.66
N ASP A 77 6.37 -4.69 -19.01
CA ASP A 77 6.94 -4.04 -20.20
C ASP A 77 8.42 -3.65 -20.03
N PHE A 78 8.79 -3.12 -18.86
CA PHE A 78 10.16 -2.69 -18.57
C PHE A 78 10.47 -2.64 -17.07
N VAL A 79 11.77 -2.66 -16.76
CA VAL A 79 12.32 -2.41 -15.43
C VAL A 79 13.30 -1.25 -15.51
N VAL A 80 13.20 -0.32 -14.57
CA VAL A 80 14.20 0.74 -14.37
C VAL A 80 15.15 0.29 -13.27
N ASP A 81 16.35 -0.12 -13.65
CA ASP A 81 17.38 -0.55 -12.70
C ASP A 81 18.03 0.68 -12.05
N GLY A 82 17.78 0.86 -10.75
CA GLY A 82 18.41 1.86 -9.89
C GLY A 82 19.34 1.27 -8.84
N GLY A 83 19.73 -0.01 -8.98
CA GLY A 83 20.42 -0.83 -7.99
C GLY A 83 19.50 -1.35 -6.88
N VAL A 84 20.02 -2.28 -6.06
CA VAL A 84 19.32 -2.82 -4.89
C VAL A 84 19.17 -1.74 -3.82
N ARG A 85 17.93 -1.45 -3.41
CA ARG A 85 17.62 -0.43 -2.40
C ARG A 85 16.76 -1.02 -1.28
N LEU A 86 17.18 -0.82 -0.04
CA LEU A 86 16.38 -1.17 1.13
C LEU A 86 15.16 -0.25 1.20
N ALA A 87 13.98 -0.82 0.99
CA ALA A 87 12.72 -0.09 1.02
C ALA A 87 12.05 -0.29 2.39
N GLN A 88 12.39 0.56 3.37
CA GLN A 88 11.53 0.70 4.55
C GLN A 88 10.18 1.27 4.10
N SER A 89 9.09 0.67 4.58
CA SER A 89 7.74 1.10 4.19
C SER A 89 7.46 2.55 4.60
N SER A 90 6.58 3.23 3.87
CA SER A 90 6.16 4.59 4.23
C SER A 90 5.23 4.58 5.44
N THR A 91 5.33 5.61 6.26
CA THR A 91 4.31 5.93 7.25
C THR A 91 3.00 6.25 6.52
N VAL A 92 1.89 5.67 6.98
CA VAL A 92 0.56 5.88 6.40
C VAL A 92 -0.30 6.59 7.43
N VAL A 93 -0.88 7.72 7.04
CA VAL A 93 -1.72 8.55 7.91
C VAL A 93 -3.11 8.68 7.27
N ASP A 94 -4.15 8.36 8.03
CA ASP A 94 -5.53 8.63 7.67
C ASP A 94 -5.85 10.11 7.92
N MET A 95 -5.93 10.86 6.82
CA MET A 95 -6.31 12.27 6.81
C MET A 95 -7.82 12.50 6.75
N THR A 96 -8.64 11.44 6.76
CA THR A 96 -10.12 11.56 6.75
C THR A 96 -10.72 11.78 8.15
N LYS A 97 -9.86 11.75 9.18
CA LYS A 97 -10.21 11.95 10.59
C LYS A 97 -9.49 13.19 11.14
N LEU A 98 -10.11 13.81 12.15
CA LEU A 98 -9.52 14.89 12.93
C LEU A 98 -9.51 14.47 14.41
N PRO A 99 -8.34 14.41 15.08
CA PRO A 99 -6.99 14.59 14.51
C PRO A 99 -6.60 13.45 13.55
N PRO A 100 -5.66 13.67 12.62
CA PRO A 100 -5.17 12.64 11.70
C PRO A 100 -4.58 11.44 12.43
N ARG A 101 -4.87 10.23 11.92
CA ARG A 101 -4.49 8.98 12.59
C ARG A 101 -3.38 8.25 11.86
N VAL A 102 -2.36 7.78 12.57
CA VAL A 102 -1.32 6.93 11.99
C VAL A 102 -1.84 5.50 11.87
N LEU A 103 -1.98 5.00 10.63
CA LEU A 103 -2.42 3.64 10.34
C LEU A 103 -1.27 2.63 10.26
N ARG A 104 -0.08 3.13 9.89
CA ARG A 104 1.14 2.33 9.80
C ARG A 104 2.34 3.23 10.05
N GLU A 105 3.20 2.83 10.96
CA GLU A 105 4.50 3.47 11.16
C GLU A 105 5.52 2.96 10.14
N GLY A 106 6.31 3.87 9.60
CA GLY A 106 7.34 3.58 8.60
C GLY A 106 8.45 4.64 8.66
N LYS A 107 9.12 4.90 7.53
CA LYS A 107 10.25 5.85 7.46
C LYS A 107 9.86 7.32 7.73
N GLY A 108 8.58 7.68 7.61
CA GLY A 108 8.12 9.06 7.74
C GLY A 108 8.00 9.48 9.20
N THR A 109 8.52 10.67 9.55
CA THR A 109 8.45 11.23 10.90
C THR A 109 7.01 11.45 11.36
N ILE A 110 6.67 10.98 12.55
CA ILE A 110 5.38 11.23 13.19
C ILE A 110 5.45 12.59 13.89
N SER A 111 4.52 13.48 13.56
CA SER A 111 4.43 14.81 14.19
C SER A 111 3.46 14.79 15.37
N ASN A 112 3.60 15.76 16.27
CA ASN A 112 2.77 15.90 17.48
C ASN A 112 1.27 16.11 17.23
N TRP A 113 0.86 16.50 16.01
CA TRP A 113 -0.55 16.64 15.63
C TRP A 113 -1.18 15.33 15.11
N MET A 114 -0.37 14.27 14.93
CA MET A 114 -0.84 12.95 14.56
C MET A 114 -1.11 12.13 15.82
N VAL A 115 -2.15 11.30 15.79
CA VAL A 115 -2.49 10.37 16.86
C VAL A 115 -2.19 8.94 16.41
N LEU A 116 -1.43 8.21 17.22
CA LEU A 116 -1.27 6.77 17.04
C LEU A 116 -2.60 6.10 17.41
N GLU A 117 -3.05 5.12 16.64
CA GLU A 117 -4.13 4.27 17.14
C GLU A 117 -3.58 3.51 18.36
N GLU A 118 -3.99 3.95 19.56
CA GLU A 118 -3.93 3.08 20.73
C GLU A 118 -4.89 1.91 20.45
N ASP A 119 -4.41 0.69 20.68
CA ASP A 119 -5.22 -0.52 20.57
C ASP A 119 -6.45 -0.35 21.46
N GLN A 120 -7.57 0.07 20.88
CA GLN A 120 -8.84 -0.09 21.55
C GLN A 120 -9.07 -1.58 21.64
N GLU A 121 -8.81 -2.13 22.83
CA GLU A 121 -9.47 -3.33 23.33
C GLU A 121 -10.91 -3.25 22.86
N THR A 122 -11.26 -4.12 21.91
CA THR A 122 -12.63 -4.26 21.48
C THR A 122 -13.39 -4.80 22.68
N ASP A 123 -14.09 -3.92 23.39
CA ASP A 123 -15.22 -4.33 24.20
C ASP A 123 -16.10 -5.16 23.27
N VAL A 124 -16.06 -6.46 23.50
CA VAL A 124 -16.96 -7.42 22.88
C VAL A 124 -18.34 -7.02 23.42
N GLU A 125 -19.11 -6.27 22.65
CA GLU A 125 -20.57 -6.26 22.84
C GLU A 125 -21.03 -7.68 22.51
N GLU A 126 -20.99 -8.51 23.54
CA GLU A 126 -21.65 -9.80 23.63
C GLU A 126 -23.14 -9.49 23.47
N ASP A 127 -23.63 -9.58 22.23
CA ASP A 127 -25.06 -9.59 21.93
C ASP A 127 -25.66 -10.80 22.64
N LEU A 128 -26.05 -10.60 23.90
CA LEU A 128 -26.92 -11.45 24.68
C LEU A 128 -28.23 -11.56 23.93
N ILE A 129 -28.39 -12.63 23.15
CA ILE A 129 -29.71 -13.10 22.74
C ILE A 129 -30.39 -13.60 24.03
N PRO A 130 -31.45 -12.95 24.54
CA PRO A 130 -32.18 -13.53 25.65
C PRO A 130 -32.91 -14.77 25.13
N ALA A 131 -32.67 -15.89 25.80
CA ALA A 131 -33.44 -17.11 25.61
C ALA A 131 -34.94 -16.79 25.76
N ALA A 132 -35.71 -17.01 24.70
CA ALA A 132 -37.17 -16.99 24.72
C ALA A 132 -37.67 -18.38 24.30
N ILE A 133 -38.14 -19.10 25.33
CA ILE A 133 -39.19 -20.14 25.43
C ILE A 133 -39.52 -20.93 24.15
#